data_AF-A0A1Q8QN06-F1
#
_entry.id   AF-A0A1Q8QN06-F1
#
_cell.length_a   1.000
_cell.length_b   1.000
_cell.length_c   1.000
_cell.angle_alpha   90.00
_cell.angle_beta   90.00
_cell.angle_gamma   90.00
#
_symmetry.space_group_name_H-M   'P 1'
#
loop_
_entity.id
_entity.type
_entity.pdbx_description
1 polymer ?
#
loop_
_entity_poly.entity_id
_entity_poly.type
_entity_poly.pdbx_seq_one_letter_code
_entity_poly.pdbx_strand_id
1 'polypeptide(L)'
;MGQEILLFTWLHLADRTCQAVHPRHDLSRPLTGVFSTRSPDRPNPIGLHQVRITSIAGNVIGLSALEALDATPVIDIKPLADRGGKG
;
A
#
# COMPACT_ATOMS: atom_id res chain seq x y z
N MET A 1 -17.74 6.95 -12.05
CA MET A 1 -16.54 7.65 -11.52
C MET A 1 -16.72 7.81 -10.03
N GLY A 2 -15.64 7.66 -9.23
CA GLY A 2 -15.74 7.64 -7.76
C GLY A 2 -15.75 6.24 -7.11
N GLN A 3 -15.49 5.18 -7.87
CA GLN A 3 -15.32 3.83 -7.30
C GLN A 3 -14.05 3.76 -6.44
N GLU A 4 -14.16 3.13 -5.29
CA GLU A 4 -13.01 2.81 -4.44
C GLU A 4 -12.44 1.43 -4.79
N ILE A 5 -11.12 1.36 -4.81
CA ILE A 5 -10.36 0.16 -5.13
C ILE A 5 -9.27 -0.07 -4.09
N LEU A 6 -8.86 -1.33 -3.95
CA LEU A 6 -7.60 -1.71 -3.33
C LEU A 6 -6.54 -1.81 -4.42
N LEU A 7 -5.51 -0.97 -4.31
CA LEU A 7 -4.33 -0.99 -5.16
C LEU A 7 -3.19 -1.67 -4.41
N PHE A 8 -2.61 -2.69 -5.04
CA PHE A 8 -1.43 -3.38 -4.51
C PHE A 8 -0.20 -2.94 -5.32
N THR A 9 0.86 -2.60 -4.60
CA THR A 9 2.12 -2.12 -5.19
C THR A 9 3.30 -2.92 -4.69
N TRP A 10 4.37 -2.97 -5.46
CA TRP A 10 5.66 -3.51 -5.01
C TRP A 10 6.59 -2.36 -4.64
N LEU A 11 6.92 -2.22 -3.36
CA LEU A 11 7.82 -1.19 -2.85
C LEU A 11 9.27 -1.59 -3.18
N HIS A 12 9.64 -1.38 -4.44
CA HIS A 12 10.85 -1.89 -5.08
C HIS A 12 12.17 -1.42 -4.45
N LEU A 13 12.15 -0.38 -3.62
CA LEU A 13 13.32 0.13 -2.89
C LEU A 13 13.43 -0.39 -1.44
N ALA A 14 12.48 -1.19 -0.98
CA ALA A 14 12.45 -1.67 0.40
C ALA A 14 13.53 -2.73 0.69
N ASP A 15 14.07 -2.71 1.90
CA ASP A 15 14.92 -3.79 2.41
C ASP A 15 14.08 -5.01 2.78
N ARG A 16 14.33 -6.10 2.05
CA ARG A 16 13.61 -7.38 2.20
C ARG A 16 14.21 -8.29 3.27
N THR A 17 15.37 -7.94 3.79
CA THR A 17 16.06 -8.71 4.84
C THR A 17 15.71 -8.21 6.24
N CYS A 18 15.19 -6.98 6.35
CA CYS A 18 14.75 -6.38 7.59
C CYS A 18 13.64 -7.22 8.27
N GLN A 19 13.87 -7.57 9.55
CA GLN A 19 12.92 -8.32 10.37
C GLN A 19 12.28 -7.47 11.47
N ALA A 20 12.89 -6.35 11.85
CA ALA A 20 12.36 -5.44 12.86
C ALA A 20 12.83 -4.01 12.61
N VAL A 21 11.98 -3.04 12.95
CA VAL A 21 12.24 -1.61 12.80
C VAL A 21 11.90 -0.86 14.09
N HIS A 22 12.51 0.31 14.26
CA HIS A 22 11.95 1.35 15.13
C HIS A 22 10.80 2.02 14.38
N PRO A 23 9.52 1.84 14.78
CA PRO A 23 8.42 2.27 13.92
C PRO A 23 8.41 3.79 13.71
N ARG A 24 8.20 4.22 12.45
CA ARG A 24 8.38 5.61 11.99
C ARG A 24 9.83 6.13 12.11
N HIS A 25 10.81 5.23 12.18
CA HIS A 25 12.23 5.54 12.40
C HIS A 25 12.51 6.28 13.73
N ASP A 26 11.60 6.17 14.70
CA ASP A 26 11.72 6.81 16.00
C ASP A 26 12.45 5.90 16.98
N LEU A 27 13.73 6.20 17.23
CA LEU A 27 14.62 5.41 18.08
C LEU A 27 14.17 5.36 19.55
N SER A 28 13.28 6.25 19.99
CA SER A 28 12.71 6.19 21.34
C SER A 28 11.69 5.06 21.49
N ARG A 29 11.12 4.57 20.38
CA ARG A 29 10.16 3.47 20.37
C ARG A 29 10.88 2.13 20.41
N PRO A 30 10.29 1.09 21.04
CA PRO A 30 10.90 -0.22 21.05
C PRO A 30 11.02 -0.78 19.64
N LEU A 31 12.10 -1.53 19.41
CA LEU A 31 12.29 -2.31 18.19
C LEU A 31 11.10 -3.28 18.05
N THR A 32 10.42 -3.22 16.90
CA THR A 32 9.16 -3.96 16.65
C THR A 32 9.29 -4.77 15.37
N GLY A 33 8.89 -6.04 15.41
CA GLY A 33 8.91 -6.92 14.24
C GLY A 33 8.09 -6.36 13.07
N VAL A 34 8.60 -6.49 11.84
CA VAL A 34 8.01 -5.84 10.65
C VAL A 34 6.55 -6.21 10.41
N PHE A 35 6.13 -7.42 10.75
CA PHE A 35 4.74 -7.90 10.60
C PHE A 35 3.74 -7.22 11.53
N SER A 36 4.20 -6.61 12.62
CA SER A 36 3.37 -5.82 13.54
C SER A 36 3.38 -4.32 13.19
N THR A 37 3.96 -3.94 12.04
CA THR A 37 4.11 -2.55 11.61
C THR A 37 3.63 -2.33 10.17
N ARG A 38 3.61 -1.05 9.75
CA ARG A 38 3.43 -0.64 8.36
C ARG A 38 4.74 -0.25 7.66
N SER A 39 5.89 -0.77 8.14
CA SER A 39 7.18 -0.52 7.49
C SER A 39 7.17 -0.96 6.02
N PRO A 40 7.71 -0.17 5.07
CA PRO A 40 7.92 -0.64 3.70
C PRO A 40 8.92 -1.80 3.65
N ASP A 41 9.90 -1.80 4.56
CA ASP A 41 10.89 -2.87 4.74
C ASP A 41 10.24 -4.09 5.37
N ARG A 42 10.21 -5.19 4.61
CA ARG A 42 9.62 -6.49 4.95
C ARG A 42 10.00 -7.53 3.88
N PRO A 43 9.95 -8.84 4.18
CA PRO A 43 10.34 -9.89 3.23
C PRO A 43 9.65 -9.82 1.86
N ASN A 44 8.35 -9.48 1.87
CA ASN A 44 7.54 -9.24 0.67
C ASN A 44 6.98 -7.81 0.74
N PRO A 45 7.64 -6.81 0.12
CA PRO A 45 7.36 -5.39 0.27
C PRO A 45 6.12 -4.97 -0.53
N ILE A 46 4.98 -5.53 -0.17
CA ILE A 46 3.69 -5.24 -0.80
C ILE A 46 3.06 -4.05 -0.06
N GLY A 47 2.86 -2.95 -0.79
CA GLY A 47 2.06 -1.81 -0.35
C GLY A 47 0.59 -2.03 -0.65
N LEU A 48 -0.28 -1.66 0.29
CA LEU A 48 -1.74 -1.74 0.17
C LEU A 48 -2.34 -0.35 0.31
N HIS A 49 -3.05 0.09 -0.72
CA HIS A 49 -3.63 1.43 -0.78
C HIS A 49 -5.13 1.35 -1.08
N GLN A 50 -5.94 2.04 -0.30
CA GLN A 50 -7.34 2.29 -0.65
C GLN A 50 -7.40 3.64 -1.36
N VAL A 51 -7.75 3.63 -2.64
CA VAL A 51 -7.75 4.83 -3.49
C VAL A 51 -9.05 4.91 -4.29
N ARG A 52 -9.39 6.13 -4.70
CA ARG A 52 -10.58 6.40 -5.51
C ARG A 52 -10.19 6.67 -6.95
N ILE A 53 -10.90 6.05 -7.90
CA ILE A 53 -10.72 6.34 -9.33
C ILE A 53 -11.33 7.71 -9.66
N THR A 54 -10.49 8.62 -10.16
CA THR A 54 -10.86 9.97 -10.58
C THR A 54 -11.09 10.08 -12.09
N SER A 55 -10.41 9.25 -12.90
CA SER A 55 -10.61 9.18 -14.35
C SER A 55 -10.17 7.84 -14.93
N ILE A 56 -10.69 7.48 -16.10
CA ILE A 56 -10.21 6.33 -16.88
C ILE A 56 -10.06 6.80 -18.32
N ALA A 57 -8.85 6.65 -18.89
CA ALA A 57 -8.54 6.96 -20.27
C ALA A 57 -7.72 5.82 -20.88
N GLY A 58 -8.38 4.91 -21.60
CA GLY A 58 -7.75 3.70 -22.12
C GLY A 58 -7.19 2.84 -20.98
N ASN A 59 -5.87 2.60 -20.99
CA ASN A 59 -5.15 1.85 -19.97
C ASN A 59 -4.59 2.74 -18.83
N VAL A 60 -4.92 4.03 -18.81
CA VAL A 60 -4.48 4.97 -17.76
C VAL A 60 -5.64 5.23 -16.80
N ILE A 61 -5.37 5.00 -15.51
CA ILE A 61 -6.33 5.23 -14.42
C ILE A 61 -5.84 6.41 -13.59
N GLY A 62 -6.62 7.47 -13.54
CA GLY A 62 -6.43 8.57 -12.59
C GLY A 62 -6.93 8.15 -11.22
N LEU A 63 -6.14 8.43 -10.18
CA LEU A 63 -6.44 8.09 -8.80
C LEU A 63 -6.46 9.35 -7.92
N SER A 64 -7.13 9.26 -6.77
CA SER A 64 -6.95 10.20 -5.66
C SER A 64 -5.51 10.17 -5.13
N ALA A 65 -5.19 11.03 -4.15
CA ALA A 65 -3.87 11.04 -3.52
C ALA A 65 -3.42 9.63 -3.12
N LEU A 66 -2.20 9.28 -3.55
CA LEU A 66 -1.54 8.00 -3.35
C LEU A 66 -0.11 8.30 -2.85
N GLU A 67 0.27 7.72 -1.73
CA GLU A 67 1.63 7.84 -1.19
C GLU A 67 2.51 6.72 -1.77
N ALA A 68 2.87 6.86 -3.05
CA ALA A 68 3.81 5.99 -3.74
C ALA A 68 4.85 6.83 -4.48
N LEU A 69 6.08 6.32 -4.56
CA LEU A 69 7.11 6.94 -5.38
C LEU A 69 6.77 6.77 -6.87
N ASP A 70 7.27 7.69 -7.69
CA ASP A 70 7.17 7.54 -9.14
C ASP A 70 7.77 6.19 -9.60
N ALA A 71 7.19 5.63 -10.66
CA ALA A 71 7.51 4.31 -11.20
C ALA A 71 7.35 3.11 -10.22
N THR A 72 6.74 3.29 -9.04
CA THR A 72 6.43 2.18 -8.14
C THR A 72 5.55 1.14 -8.87
N PRO A 73 6.00 -0.12 -9.03
CA PRO A 73 5.25 -1.12 -9.77
C PRO A 73 3.89 -1.42 -9.13
N VAL A 74 2.86 -1.43 -9.96
CA VAL A 74 1.53 -1.96 -9.61
C VAL A 74 1.56 -3.47 -9.84
N ILE A 75 1.08 -4.24 -8.85
CA ILE A 75 1.03 -5.71 -8.95
C ILE A 75 -0.40 -6.24 -9.07
N ASP A 76 -1.40 -5.53 -8.54
CA ASP A 76 -2.80 -5.96 -8.56
C ASP A 76 -3.75 -4.78 -8.28
N ILE A 77 -4.98 -4.90 -8.78
CA ILE A 77 -6.06 -3.93 -8.57
C ILE A 77 -7.33 -4.73 -8.23
N LYS A 78 -7.98 -4.42 -7.12
CA LYS A 78 -9.23 -5.08 -6.71
C LYS A 78 -10.32 -4.06 -6.40
N PRO A 79 -11.60 -4.36 -6.69
CA PRO A 79 -12.69 -3.55 -6.15
C PRO A 79 -12.61 -3.55 -4.62
N LEU A 80 -12.84 -2.40 -3.99
CA LEU A 80 -13.07 -2.39 -2.55
C LEU A 80 -14.40 -3.10 -2.31
N ALA A 81 -14.35 -4.26 -1.64
CA ALA A 81 -15.56 -5.00 -1.33
C ALA A 81 -16.49 -4.12 -0.48
N ASP A 82 -17.77 -4.07 -0.85
CA ASP A 82 -18.78 -3.47 0.01
C ASP A 82 -18.73 -4.20 1.35
N ARG A 83 -18.65 -3.45 2.46
CA ARG A 83 -18.90 -4.02 3.78
C ARG A 83 -20.38 -4.35 3.84
N GLY A 84 -20.79 -5.45 3.23
CA GLY A 84 -22.12 -6.01 3.38
C GLY A 84 -22.37 -6.24 4.86
N GLY A 85 -23.16 -5.36 5.46
CA GLY A 85 -23.77 -5.62 6.75
C GLY A 85 -24.53 -6.93 6.62
N LYS A 86 -24.25 -7.87 7.52
CA LYS A 86 -25.17 -8.96 7.78
C LYS A 86 -26.46 -8.31 8.30
N GLY A 87 -27.47 -8.21 7.43
CA GLY A 87 -28.87 -8.22 7.84
C GLY A 87 -29.29 -9.64 8.20
#